data_AF-A0ABD0YNW0-F1
#
_entry.id   AF-A0ABD0YNW0-F1
#
_cell.length_a   1.000
_cell.length_b   1.000
_cell.length_c   1.000
_cell.angle_alpha   90.00
_cell.angle_beta   90.00
_cell.angle_gamma   90.00
#
_symmetry.space_group_name_H-M   'P 1'
#
loop_
_entity.id
_entity.type
_entity.pdbx_description
1 polymer ?
#
loop_
_entity_poly.entity_id
_entity_poly.type
_entity_poly.pdbx_seq_one_letter_code
_entity_poly.pdbx_strand_id
1 'polypeptide(L)'
;MKCATGYGMMGRARTMNANRISYYFNAKGPSVVIGCTWEESLEILSVASQLISEGHAVAAIVGVTNMITSPEVSFAIDCMGRLTQGNQTKSFSNDADGYNRSEACVVFFLQRADHARRSYGSVVKVLSTNFGSREQTITGHSPDLYTRFLRQAYDGIDRTKLGFVELDGSANKNTDAMELNTANEVINEGREKPLLVGSIKSNLGHTETASGFVSIVKALIALDTGIIPPNLHFSQPNTGSPALTQGKLQVTITTTTMSSTLYNTRYTGHATPTIMVFLLYPTKGVKFQFCFSKSDSIVQNREAL
;
A
#
# COMPACT_ATOMS: atom_id res chain seq x y z
N MET A 1 4.73 -31.19 -24.60
CA MET A 1 4.09 -29.88 -24.17
C MET A 1 2.63 -29.85 -24.59
N LYS A 2 1.79 -30.67 -23.90
CA LYS A 2 0.32 -30.67 -24.13
C LYS A 2 -0.24 -29.25 -24.18
N CYS A 3 -0.33 -28.65 -25.35
CA CYS A 3 -1.03 -27.39 -25.72
C CYS A 3 -2.20 -27.10 -24.78
N ALA A 4 -1.97 -26.61 -23.57
CA ALA A 4 -3.06 -25.93 -22.83
C ALA A 4 -4.21 -25.56 -23.77
N THR A 5 -5.28 -26.44 -23.97
CA THR A 5 -6.51 -26.07 -24.72
C THR A 5 -6.50 -24.60 -25.13
N GLY A 6 -6.41 -24.24 -26.48
CA GLY A 6 -6.61 -22.87 -27.03
C GLY A 6 -7.32 -21.94 -26.03
N TYR A 7 -7.98 -22.44 -24.95
CA TYR A 7 -8.70 -21.54 -24.03
C TYR A 7 -7.82 -21.17 -22.83
N GLY A 8 -6.75 -21.93 -22.67
CA GLY A 8 -5.80 -21.56 -21.59
C GLY A 8 -5.32 -20.11 -21.71
N MET A 9 -5.20 -19.68 -22.95
CA MET A 9 -4.76 -18.29 -23.15
C MET A 9 -5.77 -17.30 -22.58
N MET A 10 -7.07 -17.65 -22.69
CA MET A 10 -8.10 -16.71 -22.17
C MET A 10 -8.08 -16.67 -20.64
N GLY A 11 -7.47 -17.68 -20.00
CA GLY A 11 -7.38 -17.69 -18.51
C GLY A 11 -6.07 -17.09 -18.02
N ARG A 12 -5.10 -16.80 -18.96
CA ARG A 12 -3.78 -16.40 -18.40
C ARG A 12 -3.37 -15.03 -18.95
N ALA A 13 -4.03 -14.68 -20.10
CA ALA A 13 -3.61 -13.38 -20.65
C ALA A 13 -3.82 -12.25 -19.65
N ARG A 14 -2.84 -11.28 -19.61
CA ARG A 14 -2.89 -10.17 -18.63
C ARG A 14 -4.18 -9.36 -18.79
N THR A 15 -4.55 -9.22 -20.01
CA THR A 15 -5.78 -8.41 -20.24
C THR A 15 -7.00 -9.09 -19.60
N MET A 16 -6.88 -10.40 -19.47
CA MET A 16 -8.07 -11.12 -18.94
C MET A 16 -8.22 -10.89 -17.44
N ASN A 17 -7.18 -10.29 -16.82
CA ASN A 17 -7.36 -9.94 -15.40
C ASN A 17 -8.48 -8.93 -15.19
N ALA A 18 -8.67 -8.07 -16.14
CA ALA A 18 -9.79 -7.10 -16.00
C ALA A 18 -11.00 -7.54 -16.84
N ASN A 19 -10.80 -8.08 -18.04
CA ASN A 19 -11.93 -8.34 -18.97
C ASN A 19 -12.83 -9.47 -18.44
N ARG A 20 -12.23 -10.36 -17.75
CA ARG A 20 -13.10 -11.46 -17.25
C ARG A 20 -14.01 -10.95 -16.12
N ILE A 21 -13.49 -10.08 -15.35
CA ILE A 21 -14.37 -9.49 -14.31
C ILE A 21 -15.47 -8.67 -14.97
N SER A 22 -15.06 -7.90 -16.00
CA SER A 22 -16.10 -7.12 -16.71
C SER A 22 -17.13 -8.05 -17.36
N TYR A 23 -16.58 -9.10 -17.95
CA TYR A 23 -17.49 -10.03 -18.63
C TYR A 23 -18.48 -10.64 -17.61
N TYR A 24 -17.96 -11.11 -16.50
CA TYR A 24 -18.80 -11.77 -15.49
C TYR A 24 -19.89 -10.83 -14.96
N PHE A 25 -19.57 -9.52 -14.79
CA PHE A 25 -20.57 -8.62 -14.16
C PHE A 25 -21.33 -7.85 -15.25
N ASN A 26 -21.05 -8.22 -16.52
CA ASN A 26 -21.64 -7.47 -17.62
C ASN A 26 -21.45 -5.96 -17.47
N ALA A 27 -20.19 -5.66 -17.01
CA ALA A 27 -19.87 -4.22 -16.87
C ALA A 27 -19.52 -3.62 -18.25
N LYS A 28 -20.11 -2.46 -18.57
CA LYS A 28 -19.98 -1.93 -19.95
C LYS A 28 -19.09 -0.68 -19.96
N GLY A 29 -18.48 -0.42 -18.82
CA GLY A 29 -17.53 0.72 -18.78
C GLY A 29 -16.13 0.27 -19.20
N PRO A 30 -15.11 1.22 -18.98
CA PRO A 30 -13.71 0.88 -19.33
C PRO A 30 -13.22 -0.36 -18.57
N SER A 31 -12.49 -1.28 -19.33
CA SER A 31 -11.82 -2.48 -18.77
C SER A 31 -10.33 -2.45 -19.12
N VAL A 32 -9.54 -2.16 -18.01
CA VAL A 32 -8.15 -1.80 -18.36
C VAL A 32 -7.21 -2.54 -17.39
N VAL A 33 -6.09 -2.98 -17.99
CA VAL A 33 -4.98 -3.50 -17.16
C VAL A 33 -3.78 -2.56 -17.32
N ILE A 34 -3.15 -2.17 -16.21
CA ILE A 34 -1.99 -1.27 -16.28
C ILE A 34 -0.77 -1.99 -15.69
N GLY A 35 0.26 -2.03 -16.57
CA GLY A 35 1.55 -2.58 -16.03
C GLY A 35 2.25 -1.57 -15.12
N CYS A 36 2.61 -2.12 -13.83
CA CYS A 36 3.32 -1.19 -12.92
C CYS A 36 4.32 -1.98 -12.07
N THR A 37 5.29 -1.15 -11.63
CA THR A 37 6.19 -1.76 -10.63
C THR A 37 5.57 -1.69 -9.22
N TRP A 38 6.28 -2.29 -8.25
CA TRP A 38 5.71 -2.37 -6.90
C TRP A 38 5.57 -0.99 -6.26
N GLU A 39 6.09 0.01 -6.85
CA GLU A 39 5.97 1.37 -6.29
C GLU A 39 4.93 2.18 -7.04
N GLU A 40 4.34 1.52 -8.13
CA GLU A 40 3.42 2.32 -8.96
C GLU A 40 2.03 1.66 -9.00
N SER A 41 1.88 0.69 -8.18
CA SER A 41 0.62 -0.09 -8.32
C SER A 41 -0.59 0.75 -7.94
N LEU A 42 -0.40 1.88 -7.28
CA LEU A 42 -1.59 2.65 -6.87
C LEU A 42 -2.05 3.58 -7.99
N GLU A 43 -1.27 3.58 -9.06
CA GLU A 43 -1.64 4.45 -10.18
C GLU A 43 -3.03 4.07 -10.72
N ILE A 44 -3.35 2.82 -10.64
CA ILE A 44 -4.66 2.41 -11.19
C ILE A 44 -5.79 3.06 -10.38
N LEU A 45 -5.53 3.38 -9.13
CA LEU A 45 -6.58 4.10 -8.36
C LEU A 45 -6.77 5.52 -8.90
N SER A 46 -5.63 6.15 -9.29
CA SER A 46 -5.77 7.50 -9.89
C SER A 46 -6.55 7.46 -11.20
N VAL A 47 -6.22 6.47 -11.95
CA VAL A 47 -6.93 6.37 -13.24
C VAL A 47 -8.44 6.14 -12.98
N ALA A 48 -8.74 5.21 -12.11
CA ALA A 48 -10.17 4.93 -11.82
C ALA A 48 -10.88 6.17 -11.26
N SER A 49 -10.20 6.89 -10.35
CA SER A 49 -10.84 8.10 -9.75
C SER A 49 -11.11 9.15 -10.82
N GLN A 50 -10.17 9.27 -11.73
CA GLN A 50 -10.36 10.25 -12.81
C GLN A 50 -11.54 9.84 -13.71
N LEU A 51 -11.58 8.55 -14.07
CA LEU A 51 -12.71 8.08 -14.92
C LEU A 51 -14.06 8.34 -14.25
N ILE A 52 -14.15 8.13 -12.96
CA ILE A 52 -15.43 8.36 -12.26
C ILE A 52 -15.71 9.87 -12.19
N SER A 53 -14.67 10.65 -11.91
CA SER A 53 -14.89 12.11 -11.73
C SER A 53 -15.28 12.78 -13.05
N GLU A 54 -14.78 12.24 -14.14
CA GLU A 54 -15.06 12.89 -15.44
C GLU A 54 -16.35 12.31 -16.03
N GLY A 55 -16.98 11.36 -15.33
CA GLY A 55 -18.32 10.88 -15.75
C GLY A 55 -18.19 9.72 -16.75
N HIS A 56 -16.92 9.23 -16.97
CA HIS A 56 -16.77 8.09 -17.91
C HIS A 56 -17.18 6.78 -17.24
N ALA A 57 -17.28 6.77 -15.87
CA ALA A 57 -17.78 5.60 -15.11
C ALA A 57 -18.51 6.09 -13.85
N VAL A 58 -19.56 5.33 -13.48
CA VAL A 58 -20.31 5.74 -12.26
C VAL A 58 -19.71 5.02 -11.05
N ALA A 59 -19.02 3.88 -11.23
CA ALA A 59 -18.27 3.13 -10.20
C ALA A 59 -17.17 2.30 -10.87
N ALA A 60 -16.31 1.85 -10.03
CA ALA A 60 -15.19 1.09 -10.63
C ALA A 60 -14.76 -0.02 -9.66
N ILE A 61 -14.43 -1.24 -10.29
CA ILE A 61 -13.71 -2.29 -9.54
C ILE A 61 -12.22 -2.18 -9.86
N VAL A 62 -11.48 -1.96 -8.77
CA VAL A 62 -10.04 -1.81 -8.96
C VAL A 62 -9.32 -2.88 -8.12
N GLY A 63 -8.50 -3.63 -8.88
CA GLY A 63 -7.85 -4.72 -8.11
C GLY A 63 -6.39 -4.88 -8.53
N VAL A 64 -5.67 -5.55 -7.59
CA VAL A 64 -4.26 -5.87 -7.87
C VAL A 64 -3.97 -7.26 -7.26
N THR A 65 -3.19 -7.99 -8.09
CA THR A 65 -2.81 -9.31 -7.52
C THR A 65 -1.29 -9.51 -7.68
N ASN A 66 -0.73 -10.15 -6.66
CA ASN A 66 0.65 -10.65 -6.76
C ASN A 66 0.70 -12.09 -6.24
N MET A 67 1.12 -12.97 -7.21
CA MET A 67 1.25 -14.39 -6.83
C MET A 67 2.67 -14.88 -7.15
N ILE A 68 3.23 -15.66 -6.20
CA ILE A 68 4.58 -16.21 -6.43
C ILE A 68 4.43 -17.65 -6.96
N THR A 69 4.50 -17.75 -8.27
CA THR A 69 4.14 -19.08 -8.84
C THR A 69 5.39 -19.77 -9.39
N SER A 70 6.54 -19.00 -9.41
CA SER A 70 7.78 -19.65 -9.84
C SER A 70 8.98 -19.07 -9.08
N PRO A 71 10.03 -19.86 -8.96
CA PRO A 71 11.18 -19.42 -8.18
C PRO A 71 12.07 -18.43 -8.98
N GLU A 72 11.92 -18.32 -10.21
CA GLU A 72 12.81 -17.50 -11.07
C GLU A 72 12.87 -16.05 -10.59
N VAL A 73 11.73 -15.47 -10.32
CA VAL A 73 11.74 -14.06 -9.89
C VAL A 73 12.38 -13.94 -8.49
N SER A 74 12.15 -14.96 -7.69
CA SER A 74 12.79 -14.91 -6.36
C SER A 74 14.32 -14.96 -6.49
N PHE A 75 14.79 -15.83 -7.35
CA PHE A 75 16.24 -15.89 -7.54
C PHE A 75 16.79 -14.57 -8.07
N ALA A 76 16.09 -14.04 -9.02
CA ALA A 76 16.56 -12.75 -9.57
C ALA A 76 16.62 -11.67 -8.48
N ILE A 77 15.60 -11.59 -7.65
CA ILE A 77 15.58 -10.54 -6.61
C ILE A 77 16.67 -10.82 -5.57
N ASP A 78 16.87 -12.14 -5.31
CA ASP A 78 17.94 -12.49 -4.35
C ASP A 78 19.31 -12.07 -4.90
N CYS A 79 19.50 -12.25 -6.19
CA CYS A 79 20.79 -11.87 -6.80
C CYS A 79 20.99 -10.35 -6.74
N MET A 80 19.87 -9.68 -6.59
CA MET A 80 20.01 -8.22 -6.44
C MET A 80 20.27 -7.83 -4.97
N GLY A 81 20.24 -8.83 -4.10
CA GLY A 81 20.53 -8.59 -2.66
C GLY A 81 19.35 -7.95 -1.92
N ARG A 82 18.14 -8.18 -2.37
CA ARG A 82 17.01 -7.43 -1.76
C ARG A 82 16.25 -8.35 -0.80
N LEU A 83 16.54 -9.70 -0.85
CA LEU A 83 15.78 -10.59 0.04
C LEU A 83 16.57 -10.79 1.35
N THR A 84 15.81 -10.85 2.37
CA THR A 84 16.48 -11.11 3.66
C THR A 84 17.02 -12.54 3.68
N GLN A 85 18.12 -12.73 4.43
CA GLN A 85 18.63 -14.11 4.62
C GLN A 85 17.82 -14.88 5.66
N GLY A 86 17.02 -14.12 6.44
CA GLY A 86 16.11 -14.76 7.42
C GLY A 86 14.67 -14.85 6.88
N ASN A 87 13.73 -14.81 7.86
CA ASN A 87 12.33 -14.98 7.41
C ASN A 87 11.47 -13.79 7.87
N GLN A 88 12.33 -12.68 8.21
CA GLN A 88 11.51 -11.55 8.73
C GLN A 88 11.85 -10.27 7.94
N THR A 89 10.77 -9.54 7.75
CA THR A 89 11.00 -8.18 7.22
C THR A 89 11.08 -7.17 8.38
N LYS A 90 12.35 -6.72 8.66
CA LYS A 90 12.62 -5.90 9.87
C LYS A 90 12.63 -4.42 9.49
N SER A 91 11.44 -3.92 9.12
CA SER A 91 11.33 -2.52 8.65
C SER A 91 11.78 -1.55 9.74
N PHE A 92 12.76 -0.72 9.35
CA PHE A 92 13.23 0.46 10.11
C PHE A 92 14.13 0.03 11.26
N SER A 93 14.38 -1.27 11.38
CA SER A 93 15.28 -1.73 12.45
C SER A 93 16.74 -1.61 11.98
N ASN A 94 17.64 -1.45 13.00
CA ASN A 94 19.07 -1.27 12.66
C ASN A 94 19.65 -2.52 12.01
N ASP A 95 19.06 -3.67 12.35
CA ASP A 95 19.61 -4.91 11.76
C ASP A 95 18.80 -5.34 10.54
N ALA A 96 18.15 -4.39 9.81
CA ALA A 96 17.38 -4.71 8.60
C ALA A 96 18.33 -5.19 7.49
N ASP A 97 17.88 -6.24 6.77
CA ASP A 97 18.83 -6.78 5.74
C ASP A 97 18.04 -7.17 4.49
N GLY A 98 16.85 -6.65 4.39
CA GLY A 98 16.02 -6.96 3.19
C GLY A 98 14.61 -7.42 3.58
N TYR A 99 13.89 -7.92 2.57
CA TYR A 99 12.48 -8.29 2.89
C TYR A 99 12.22 -9.72 2.42
N ASN A 100 11.10 -10.30 3.03
CA ASN A 100 10.49 -11.53 2.48
C ASN A 100 9.37 -11.19 1.48
N ARG A 101 9.36 -12.12 0.46
CA ARG A 101 8.28 -11.86 -0.52
C ARG A 101 6.96 -12.44 0.00
N SER A 102 5.89 -11.80 -0.55
CA SER A 102 4.57 -12.29 -0.10
C SER A 102 3.55 -12.10 -1.22
N GLU A 103 2.39 -12.79 -1.02
CA GLU A 103 1.33 -12.74 -2.05
C GLU A 103 0.11 -11.97 -1.50
N ALA A 104 -0.54 -11.40 -2.49
CA ALA A 104 -1.79 -10.74 -2.07
C ALA A 104 -2.66 -10.47 -3.30
N CYS A 105 -3.97 -10.52 -2.98
CA CYS A 105 -4.98 -10.04 -3.94
C CYS A 105 -5.94 -9.08 -3.23
N VAL A 106 -5.89 -7.88 -3.78
CA VAL A 106 -6.78 -6.88 -3.13
C VAL A 106 -7.64 -6.21 -4.20
N VAL A 107 -8.94 -6.04 -3.79
CA VAL A 107 -9.87 -5.39 -4.74
C VAL A 107 -10.65 -4.31 -3.99
N PHE A 108 -10.70 -3.15 -4.65
CA PHE A 108 -11.57 -2.08 -4.12
C PHE A 108 -12.73 -1.80 -5.07
N PHE A 109 -13.83 -1.48 -4.45
CA PHE A 109 -14.96 -0.92 -5.22
C PHE A 109 -15.06 0.59 -4.96
N LEU A 110 -14.92 1.34 -6.09
CA LEU A 110 -14.94 2.82 -5.93
C LEU A 110 -16.22 3.41 -6.53
N GLN A 111 -16.71 4.39 -5.81
CA GLN A 111 -17.85 5.16 -6.33
C GLN A 111 -17.80 6.58 -5.75
N ARG A 112 -18.70 7.44 -6.44
CA ARG A 112 -18.77 8.79 -5.84
C ARG A 112 -19.36 8.72 -4.42
N ALA A 113 -18.62 9.53 -3.60
CA ALA A 113 -19.02 9.47 -2.17
C ALA A 113 -20.51 9.76 -2.00
N ASP A 114 -21.04 10.67 -2.79
CA ASP A 114 -22.46 11.05 -2.56
C ASP A 114 -23.41 9.95 -3.07
N HIS A 115 -22.91 8.94 -3.70
CA HIS A 115 -23.77 7.83 -4.16
C HIS A 115 -23.54 6.57 -3.34
N ALA A 116 -22.56 6.68 -2.42
CA ALA A 116 -22.20 5.44 -1.71
C ALA A 116 -23.18 5.18 -0.55
N ARG A 117 -23.78 3.91 -0.58
CA ARG A 117 -24.68 3.52 0.54
C ARG A 117 -23.87 3.04 1.75
N ARG A 118 -22.68 2.50 1.40
CA ARG A 118 -21.70 2.09 2.43
C ARG A 118 -20.29 2.45 1.98
N SER A 119 -19.56 3.06 3.02
CA SER A 119 -18.17 3.43 2.65
C SER A 119 -17.22 3.08 3.80
N TYR A 120 -16.08 2.48 3.29
CA TYR A 120 -15.08 2.07 4.30
C TYR A 120 -13.99 3.14 4.43
N GLY A 121 -14.10 4.11 3.51
CA GLY A 121 -13.18 5.26 3.52
C GLY A 121 -13.37 6.10 2.26
N SER A 122 -12.86 7.28 2.37
CA SER A 122 -12.93 8.16 1.17
C SER A 122 -11.52 8.54 0.75
N VAL A 123 -11.41 8.39 -0.65
CA VAL A 123 -10.11 8.87 -1.18
C VAL A 123 -10.17 10.40 -1.33
N VAL A 124 -9.29 11.11 -0.72
CA VAL A 124 -9.41 12.60 -0.67
C VAL A 124 -8.37 13.18 -1.63
N LYS A 125 -7.40 12.41 -1.79
CA LYS A 125 -6.39 12.92 -2.74
C LYS A 125 -5.51 11.75 -3.20
N VAL A 126 -5.41 11.70 -4.60
CA VAL A 126 -4.44 10.73 -5.16
C VAL A 126 -3.41 11.50 -6.00
N LEU A 127 -2.19 11.39 -5.51
CA LEU A 127 -1.13 12.02 -6.32
C LEU A 127 -0.22 10.93 -6.90
N SER A 128 -0.21 10.99 -8.17
CA SER A 128 0.71 10.04 -8.83
C SER A 128 1.68 10.79 -9.74
N THR A 129 2.95 10.40 -9.50
CA THR A 129 3.93 11.01 -10.41
C THR A 129 4.79 9.91 -11.02
N ASN A 130 5.17 10.11 -12.28
CA ASN A 130 6.10 9.15 -12.92
C ASN A 130 7.48 9.80 -13.11
N PHE A 131 8.14 10.00 -11.88
CA PHE A 131 9.43 10.69 -12.05
C PHE A 131 10.48 9.70 -12.61
N GLY A 132 11.01 9.99 -13.70
CA GLY A 132 12.24 9.28 -14.14
C GLY A 132 13.49 10.08 -13.75
N SER A 133 14.43 9.28 -13.14
CA SER A 133 15.70 10.02 -12.89
C SER A 133 16.90 9.15 -13.31
N ARG A 134 17.96 9.86 -13.92
CA ARG A 134 19.22 9.12 -14.16
C ARG A 134 20.06 9.07 -12.86
N GLU A 135 19.92 7.86 -12.13
CA GLU A 135 20.77 7.61 -10.93
C GLU A 135 21.92 6.67 -11.29
N GLN A 136 22.72 6.42 -10.37
CA GLN A 136 23.90 5.58 -10.67
C GLN A 136 23.48 4.22 -11.23
N THR A 137 22.27 3.77 -10.77
CA THR A 137 21.69 2.56 -11.41
C THR A 137 20.21 2.78 -11.70
N ILE A 138 19.68 1.91 -12.65
CA ILE A 138 18.26 2.01 -13.02
C ILE A 138 17.38 1.71 -11.81
N THR A 139 17.99 1.09 -10.70
CA THR A 139 17.17 0.73 -9.52
C THR A 139 17.46 1.68 -8.36
N GLY A 140 18.33 2.72 -8.67
CA GLY A 140 18.69 3.66 -7.57
C GLY A 140 17.51 4.60 -7.25
N HIS A 141 17.51 4.97 -5.91
CA HIS A 141 16.45 5.90 -5.46
C HIS A 141 17.04 7.32 -5.33
N SER A 142 16.15 8.35 -5.72
CA SER A 142 16.60 9.76 -5.61
C SER A 142 15.88 10.43 -4.42
N PRO A 143 16.64 10.72 -3.35
CA PRO A 143 16.03 11.41 -2.20
C PRO A 143 15.41 12.76 -2.60
N ASP A 144 16.01 13.40 -3.53
CA ASP A 144 15.48 14.72 -3.95
C ASP A 144 14.09 14.57 -4.59
N LEU A 145 14.01 13.59 -5.51
CA LEU A 145 12.68 13.42 -6.13
C LEU A 145 11.64 12.97 -5.10
N TYR A 146 12.08 12.14 -4.22
CA TYR A 146 11.14 11.70 -3.16
C TYR A 146 10.70 12.89 -2.29
N THR A 147 11.61 13.76 -1.94
CA THR A 147 11.24 14.93 -1.12
C THR A 147 10.26 15.83 -1.88
N ARG A 148 10.58 16.11 -3.13
CA ARG A 148 9.67 16.95 -3.94
C ARG A 148 8.28 16.33 -4.02
N PHE A 149 8.32 15.05 -4.24
CA PHE A 149 7.01 14.37 -4.33
C PHE A 149 6.24 14.52 -3.01
N LEU A 150 6.93 14.30 -1.86
CA LEU A 150 6.20 14.40 -0.59
C LEU A 150 5.74 15.83 -0.33
N ARG A 151 6.51 16.83 -0.75
CA ARG A 151 6.07 18.24 -0.55
C ARG A 151 4.81 18.52 -1.36
N GLN A 152 4.85 18.00 -2.57
CA GLN A 152 3.63 18.20 -3.37
C GLN A 152 2.42 17.48 -2.77
N ALA A 153 2.76 16.27 -2.30
CA ALA A 153 1.61 15.47 -1.78
C ALA A 153 1.04 16.11 -0.52
N TYR A 154 1.88 16.84 0.18
CA TYR A 154 1.35 17.33 1.47
C TYR A 154 1.04 18.83 1.37
N ASP A 155 1.18 19.34 0.14
CA ASP A 155 0.77 20.75 -0.02
C ASP A 155 -0.73 20.92 0.28
N GLY A 156 -1.03 21.90 1.23
CA GLY A 156 -2.45 22.21 1.54
C GLY A 156 -3.00 21.26 2.61
N ILE A 157 -2.07 20.27 3.10
CA ILE A 157 -2.51 19.36 4.17
C ILE A 157 -1.88 19.82 5.49
N ASP A 158 -2.78 19.97 6.52
CA ASP A 158 -2.22 20.28 7.85
C ASP A 158 -1.52 19.05 8.45
N ARG A 159 -0.18 19.08 8.47
CA ARG A 159 0.63 17.89 8.83
C ARG A 159 0.59 17.63 10.34
N THR A 160 0.19 18.65 11.10
CA THR A 160 0.12 18.46 12.58
C THR A 160 -1.09 17.62 12.95
N LYS A 161 -1.89 17.37 12.01
CA LYS A 161 -3.09 16.58 12.33
C LYS A 161 -2.91 15.12 11.89
N LEU A 162 -1.66 14.84 11.48
CA LEU A 162 -1.46 13.43 11.04
C LEU A 162 -1.21 12.53 12.26
N GLY A 163 -2.04 11.43 12.28
CA GLY A 163 -1.88 10.52 13.44
C GLY A 163 -0.90 9.38 13.13
N PHE A 164 -0.68 9.06 11.89
CA PHE A 164 0.17 7.92 11.55
C PHE A 164 0.52 7.98 10.07
N VAL A 165 1.78 7.57 9.78
CA VAL A 165 2.17 7.53 8.34
C VAL A 165 2.70 6.11 8.04
N GLU A 166 1.91 5.50 7.09
CA GLU A 166 2.39 4.18 6.58
C GLU A 166 3.48 4.36 5.53
N LEU A 167 4.69 3.90 5.90
CA LEU A 167 5.82 4.07 4.95
C LEU A 167 6.07 2.75 4.22
N ASP A 168 6.97 2.82 3.17
CA ASP A 168 7.27 1.61 2.40
C ASP A 168 7.95 0.55 3.29
N GLY A 169 9.09 0.97 3.88
CA GLY A 169 9.71 0.08 4.88
C GLY A 169 10.16 -1.25 4.24
N SER A 170 11.09 -1.11 3.30
CA SER A 170 11.53 -2.30 2.54
C SER A 170 12.53 -3.13 3.34
N ALA A 171 12.85 -2.57 4.46
CA ALA A 171 13.81 -3.23 5.37
C ALA A 171 15.20 -3.31 4.72
N ASN A 172 15.38 -2.45 3.72
CA ASN A 172 16.77 -2.10 3.35
C ASN A 172 17.28 -0.93 4.19
N LYS A 173 18.39 -1.28 4.80
CA LYS A 173 18.83 -0.34 5.86
C LYS A 173 19.02 1.07 5.29
N ASN A 174 19.66 1.25 4.15
CA ASN A 174 19.93 2.59 3.59
C ASN A 174 18.65 3.22 3.03
N THR A 175 17.93 2.41 2.33
CA THR A 175 16.67 2.96 1.78
C THR A 175 15.71 3.37 2.91
N ASP A 176 15.65 2.54 3.94
CA ASP A 176 14.77 2.92 5.08
C ASP A 176 15.25 4.22 5.73
N ALA A 177 16.57 4.35 5.88
CA ALA A 177 17.07 5.61 6.47
C ALA A 177 16.70 6.81 5.60
N MET A 178 16.92 6.65 4.30
CA MET A 178 16.56 7.74 3.38
C MET A 178 15.06 8.07 3.48
N GLU A 179 14.24 7.02 3.47
CA GLU A 179 12.77 7.23 3.54
C GLU A 179 12.39 7.93 4.86
N LEU A 180 12.93 7.53 5.96
CA LEU A 180 12.58 8.13 7.27
C LEU A 180 13.08 9.58 7.34
N ASN A 181 14.26 9.78 6.83
CA ASN A 181 14.78 11.16 6.89
C ASN A 181 13.94 12.11 6.02
N THR A 182 13.59 11.62 4.89
CA THR A 182 12.74 12.47 4.05
C THR A 182 11.38 12.72 4.70
N ALA A 183 10.85 11.68 5.30
CA ALA A 183 9.55 11.89 6.01
C ALA A 183 9.71 12.92 7.14
N ASN A 184 10.75 12.79 7.83
CA ASN A 184 10.96 13.76 8.93
C ASN A 184 11.06 15.19 8.38
N GLU A 185 11.82 15.34 7.33
CA GLU A 185 12.03 16.68 6.75
C GLU A 185 10.72 17.30 6.26
N VAL A 186 9.84 16.48 5.72
CA VAL A 186 8.68 17.10 5.01
C VAL A 186 7.46 17.04 5.93
N ILE A 187 7.41 16.02 6.71
CA ILE A 187 6.09 15.80 7.36
C ILE A 187 6.19 16.24 8.83
N ASN A 188 7.33 16.09 9.41
CA ASN A 188 7.41 16.27 10.87
C ASN A 188 7.67 17.74 11.22
N GLU A 189 7.74 18.60 10.18
CA GLU A 189 7.97 20.03 10.47
C GLU A 189 6.81 20.64 11.26
N GLY A 190 7.13 21.28 12.54
CA GLY A 190 6.08 22.08 13.25
C GLY A 190 5.24 21.18 14.18
N ARG A 191 5.71 19.84 14.26
CA ARG A 191 4.92 18.96 15.14
C ARG A 191 5.47 19.01 16.56
N GLU A 192 4.53 18.96 17.56
CA GLU A 192 4.94 18.96 18.99
C GLU A 192 5.18 17.52 19.47
N LYS A 193 4.39 16.59 18.82
CA LYS A 193 4.59 15.17 19.16
C LYS A 193 5.28 14.43 18.00
N PRO A 194 5.92 13.35 18.45
CA PRO A 194 6.61 12.61 17.40
C PRO A 194 5.64 12.07 16.34
N LEU A 195 6.10 12.06 15.12
CA LEU A 195 5.32 11.44 14.03
C LEU A 195 5.38 9.91 14.12
N LEU A 196 4.15 9.37 14.21
CA LEU A 196 4.11 7.89 14.26
C LEU A 196 4.21 7.31 12.84
N VAL A 197 5.12 6.22 12.76
CA VAL A 197 5.28 5.60 11.42
C VAL A 197 5.26 4.08 11.60
N GLY A 198 4.95 3.41 10.48
CA GLY A 198 4.98 1.93 10.46
C GLY A 198 4.99 1.42 9.01
N SER A 199 5.05 0.03 9.01
CA SER A 199 5.01 -0.62 7.67
C SER A 199 4.35 -2.00 7.81
N ILE A 200 3.43 -2.18 6.89
CA ILE A 200 2.67 -3.45 6.97
C ILE A 200 3.56 -4.60 6.53
N LYS A 201 4.66 -4.26 5.87
CA LYS A 201 5.53 -5.34 5.33
C LYS A 201 6.19 -6.12 6.47
N SER A 202 6.29 -5.43 7.60
CA SER A 202 6.84 -6.22 8.74
C SER A 202 5.86 -7.31 9.17
N ASN A 203 4.58 -7.22 8.82
CA ASN A 203 3.56 -8.22 9.23
C ASN A 203 3.34 -9.27 8.14
N LEU A 204 3.41 -8.83 6.89
CA LEU A 204 2.92 -9.79 5.87
C LEU A 204 4.04 -10.07 4.87
N GLY A 205 5.18 -9.40 5.08
CA GLY A 205 6.17 -9.47 3.98
C GLY A 205 5.87 -8.48 2.85
N HIS A 206 6.74 -8.50 1.83
CA HIS A 206 6.58 -7.58 0.69
C HIS A 206 5.71 -8.21 -0.41
N THR A 207 4.43 -7.61 -0.54
CA THR A 207 3.47 -8.22 -1.50
C THR A 207 3.64 -7.60 -2.90
N GLU A 208 4.85 -6.97 -3.11
CA GLU A 208 5.28 -6.41 -4.42
C GLU A 208 4.21 -5.51 -5.02
N THR A 209 3.66 -5.85 -6.17
CA THR A 209 2.76 -4.89 -6.85
C THR A 209 1.50 -4.63 -6.02
N ALA A 210 1.24 -5.61 -5.01
CA ALA A 210 0.01 -5.41 -4.21
C ALA A 210 0.30 -4.64 -2.92
N SER A 211 1.56 -4.21 -2.72
CA SER A 211 1.96 -3.62 -1.42
C SER A 211 1.20 -2.32 -1.14
N GLY A 212 1.08 -1.59 -2.19
CA GLY A 212 0.34 -0.33 -1.99
C GLY A 212 -1.11 -0.56 -1.54
N PHE A 213 -1.77 -1.50 -2.18
CA PHE A 213 -3.19 -1.78 -1.84
C PHE A 213 -3.29 -2.37 -0.43
N VAL A 214 -2.37 -3.22 -0.09
CA VAL A 214 -2.44 -3.84 1.25
C VAL A 214 -2.22 -2.76 2.32
N SER A 215 -1.37 -1.81 1.99
CA SER A 215 -1.15 -0.71 2.96
C SER A 215 -2.43 0.11 3.13
N ILE A 216 -3.15 0.31 2.04
CA ILE A 216 -4.41 1.07 2.17
C ILE A 216 -5.41 0.28 3.01
N VAL A 217 -5.43 -1.01 2.81
CA VAL A 217 -6.36 -1.83 3.62
C VAL A 217 -6.02 -1.69 5.10
N LYS A 218 -4.71 -1.80 5.47
CA LYS A 218 -4.32 -1.59 6.88
C LYS A 218 -4.78 -0.22 7.39
N ALA A 219 -4.61 0.77 6.55
CA ALA A 219 -5.02 2.13 6.98
C ALA A 219 -6.54 2.18 7.19
N LEU A 220 -7.28 1.59 6.28
CA LEU A 220 -8.76 1.62 6.43
C LEU A 220 -9.18 0.89 7.70
N ILE A 221 -8.51 -0.20 7.97
CA ILE A 221 -8.87 -0.95 9.19
C ILE A 221 -8.48 -0.13 10.42
N ALA A 222 -7.33 0.47 10.35
CA ALA A 222 -6.93 1.31 11.49
C ALA A 222 -7.91 2.47 11.71
N LEU A 223 -8.34 3.04 10.64
CA LEU A 223 -9.31 4.14 10.79
C LEU A 223 -10.63 3.64 11.33
N ASP A 224 -10.95 2.52 10.92
CA ASP A 224 -12.25 1.98 11.36
C ASP A 224 -12.21 1.60 12.84
N THR A 225 -11.05 1.12 13.24
CA THR A 225 -11.04 0.57 14.61
C THR A 225 -10.41 1.60 15.56
N GLY A 226 -9.86 2.65 14.98
CA GLY A 226 -9.14 3.62 15.83
C GLY A 226 -7.85 3.04 16.43
N ILE A 227 -7.43 1.90 15.84
CA ILE A 227 -6.25 1.23 16.40
C ILE A 227 -5.22 1.06 15.29
N ILE A 228 -3.93 1.43 15.67
CA ILE A 228 -2.83 1.17 14.72
C ILE A 228 -2.12 -0.11 15.16
N PRO A 229 -2.15 -1.08 14.20
CA PRO A 229 -1.46 -2.32 14.58
C PRO A 229 0.06 -2.11 14.71
N PRO A 230 0.64 -2.91 15.61
CA PRO A 230 2.07 -2.73 15.86
C PRO A 230 2.93 -3.19 14.67
N ASN A 231 4.02 -2.43 14.48
CA ASN A 231 5.09 -2.88 13.59
C ASN A 231 5.90 -4.02 14.25
N LEU A 232 6.15 -5.06 13.44
CA LEU A 232 6.80 -6.24 14.06
C LEU A 232 8.29 -6.22 13.72
N HIS A 233 9.09 -6.96 14.49
CA HIS A 233 10.52 -7.28 14.28
C HIS A 233 11.38 -6.02 14.35
N PHE A 234 10.96 -5.16 15.18
CA PHE A 234 11.72 -3.91 15.40
C PHE A 234 12.49 -4.03 16.72
N SER A 235 13.84 -4.21 16.56
CA SER A 235 14.63 -4.38 17.80
C SER A 235 15.27 -3.06 18.23
N GLN A 236 16.04 -2.39 17.31
CA GLN A 236 16.62 -1.07 17.62
C GLN A 236 16.44 -0.12 16.43
N PRO A 237 16.41 1.14 16.81
CA PRO A 237 16.19 2.09 15.71
C PRO A 237 17.34 2.09 14.71
N ASN A 238 16.98 2.19 13.48
CA ASN A 238 17.98 2.36 12.41
C ASN A 238 18.85 3.60 12.63
N THR A 239 20.19 3.49 12.70
CA THR A 239 21.09 4.60 13.12
C THR A 239 21.32 5.56 11.94
N GLY A 240 20.95 5.10 10.75
CA GLY A 240 21.03 6.00 9.58
C GLY A 240 19.93 7.06 9.58
N SER A 241 18.99 7.00 10.58
CA SER A 241 17.94 8.03 10.69
C SER A 241 18.03 8.70 12.07
N PRO A 242 18.60 9.81 12.18
CA PRO A 242 18.71 10.52 13.48
C PRO A 242 17.32 10.83 14.07
N ALA A 243 16.39 11.12 13.18
CA ALA A 243 15.03 11.42 13.70
C ALA A 243 14.46 10.24 14.48
N LEU A 244 14.72 9.07 13.98
CA LEU A 244 14.21 7.89 14.71
C LEU A 244 14.99 7.68 16.01
N THR A 245 16.30 7.87 15.99
CA THR A 245 17.10 7.65 17.23
C THR A 245 16.84 8.75 18.25
N GLN A 246 16.40 9.88 17.83
CA GLN A 246 16.20 11.01 18.78
C GLN A 246 14.73 11.08 19.20
N GLY A 247 13.91 10.19 18.59
CA GLY A 247 12.51 10.11 19.05
C GLY A 247 11.61 11.10 18.33
N LYS A 248 12.13 11.78 17.32
CA LYS A 248 11.24 12.68 16.54
C LYS A 248 10.27 11.88 15.68
N LEU A 249 10.74 10.73 15.23
CA LEU A 249 9.85 9.71 14.63
C LEU A 249 9.76 8.50 15.57
N GLN A 250 8.49 7.95 15.50
CA GLN A 250 8.31 6.81 16.43
C GLN A 250 7.61 5.67 15.68
N VAL A 251 8.35 4.50 15.71
CA VAL A 251 7.73 3.30 15.07
C VAL A 251 6.71 2.71 16.05
N THR A 252 5.56 2.39 15.50
CA THR A 252 4.51 1.85 16.39
C THR A 252 4.78 0.36 16.66
N ILE A 253 5.31 0.01 17.90
CA ILE A 253 5.73 -1.40 18.17
C ILE A 253 4.72 -2.03 19.13
N THR A 254 3.77 -1.20 19.58
CA THR A 254 2.64 -1.76 20.34
C THR A 254 1.33 -1.24 19.72
N THR A 255 0.30 -1.95 20.12
CA THR A 255 -1.00 -1.46 19.64
C THR A 255 -1.27 -0.05 20.19
N THR A 256 -1.51 0.85 19.20
CA THR A 256 -1.65 2.27 19.59
C THR A 256 -3.04 2.79 19.19
N THR A 257 -3.72 3.48 20.17
CA THR A 257 -5.06 4.03 19.89
C THR A 257 -4.93 5.40 19.20
N MET A 258 -5.73 5.43 18.16
CA MET A 258 -5.67 6.71 17.42
C MET A 258 -6.63 7.75 18.02
N SER A 259 -6.15 8.94 18.76
CA SER A 259 -7.08 9.99 19.24
C SER A 259 -7.86 10.63 18.08
N SER A 260 -9.37 11.06 18.40
CA SER A 260 -10.53 11.66 17.68
C SER A 260 -10.11 12.88 16.87
N THR A 261 -8.80 13.35 16.74
CA THR A 261 -8.28 14.47 15.93
C THR A 261 -7.38 13.93 14.82
N LEU A 262 -7.55 12.56 14.57
CA LEU A 262 -6.61 11.72 13.78
C LEU A 262 -7.27 11.33 12.45
N TYR A 263 -8.50 12.10 12.17
CA TYR A 263 -9.44 11.81 11.08
C TYR A 263 -9.20 12.79 9.93
N ASN A 264 -7.95 13.41 9.82
CA ASN A 264 -7.69 14.24 8.62
C ASN A 264 -6.85 13.44 7.60
N THR A 265 -7.38 12.10 7.47
CA THR A 265 -7.03 11.20 6.35
C THR A 265 -5.52 11.20 6.10
N ARG A 266 -4.60 10.65 7.01
CA ARG A 266 -4.02 9.29 6.99
C ARG A 266 -3.30 9.02 5.67
N TYR A 267 -2.20 9.67 5.43
CA TYR A 267 -1.39 8.95 4.40
C TYR A 267 -0.66 7.77 5.05
N THR A 268 -0.87 6.48 4.84
CA THR A 268 0.27 5.58 4.59
C THR A 268 0.60 5.55 3.09
N GLY A 269 1.38 6.38 2.64
CA GLY A 269 2.09 6.17 1.35
C GLY A 269 3.13 5.06 1.46
N HIS A 270 2.88 4.01 0.78
CA HIS A 270 4.20 3.55 0.27
C HIS A 270 4.97 4.71 -0.38
N ALA A 271 5.83 5.42 0.27
CA ALA A 271 6.72 6.24 -0.58
C ALA A 271 7.51 5.35 -1.56
N THR A 272 6.82 5.19 -2.59
CA THR A 272 7.79 5.03 -3.69
C THR A 272 7.86 6.33 -4.49
N PRO A 273 8.82 6.92 -4.73
CA PRO A 273 8.94 8.22 -5.45
C PRO A 273 7.73 8.47 -6.37
N THR A 274 6.40 7.73 -6.21
CA THR A 274 5.67 8.00 -7.47
C THR A 274 4.17 8.09 -7.18
N ILE A 275 3.59 7.59 -5.83
CA ILE A 275 2.14 7.82 -5.69
C ILE A 275 1.79 7.84 -4.21
N MET A 276 0.84 8.83 -3.75
CA MET A 276 0.32 8.94 -2.38
C MET A 276 -1.21 9.07 -2.42
N VAL A 277 -1.87 8.20 -1.57
CA VAL A 277 -3.34 8.28 -1.47
C VAL A 277 -3.70 8.74 -0.06
N PHE A 278 -4.67 9.78 -0.05
CA PHE A 278 -5.17 10.21 1.26
C PHE A 278 -6.59 9.67 1.46
N LEU A 279 -6.77 8.99 2.77
CA LEU A 279 -8.12 8.45 3.03
C LEU A 279 -8.75 9.19 4.23
N LEU A 280 -10.06 9.42 4.12
CA LEU A 280 -10.82 9.99 5.25
C LEU A 280 -11.94 9.04 5.65
N TYR A 281 -12.03 8.93 7.15
CA TYR A 281 -13.19 8.13 7.61
C TYR A 281 -14.48 8.95 7.53
N PRO A 282 -15.62 8.37 7.00
CA PRO A 282 -16.83 9.21 6.98
C PRO A 282 -17.39 9.45 8.39
N THR A 283 -17.43 10.77 8.89
CA THR A 283 -18.07 11.15 10.19
C THR A 283 -19.60 11.17 10.03
N LYS A 284 -20.32 9.92 10.23
CA LYS A 284 -21.67 9.64 10.77
C LYS A 284 -22.28 8.47 10.01
N GLY A 285 -22.37 7.22 10.79
CA GLY A 285 -23.51 6.28 11.01
C GLY A 285 -23.43 5.09 10.05
N VAL A 286 -22.38 4.35 10.10
CA VAL A 286 -22.68 2.96 9.68
C VAL A 286 -21.53 2.07 10.19
N LYS A 287 -21.79 1.27 11.17
CA LYS A 287 -21.03 0.11 11.68
C LYS A 287 -20.83 -0.94 10.58
N PHE A 288 -19.50 -1.38 10.47
CA PHE A 288 -18.91 -2.28 9.47
C PHE A 288 -18.77 -3.69 10.07
N GLN A 289 -19.26 -4.73 9.15
CA GLN A 289 -18.90 -6.16 9.24
C GLN A 289 -17.89 -6.55 8.15
N PHE A 290 -16.59 -6.72 8.52
CA PHE A 290 -15.53 -7.34 7.70
C PHE A 290 -15.88 -8.79 7.38
N CYS A 291 -16.16 -9.18 6.12
CA CYS A 291 -16.17 -10.65 5.88
C CYS A 291 -14.75 -11.14 5.60
N PHE A 292 -13.88 -11.14 6.68
CA PHE A 292 -12.72 -12.04 6.45
C PHE A 292 -13.21 -13.49 6.28
N SER A 293 -13.55 -13.92 5.06
CA SER A 293 -13.87 -15.37 4.99
C SER A 293 -12.96 -16.18 5.91
N LYS A 294 -12.99 -16.07 7.27
CA LYS A 294 -12.66 -17.36 7.92
C LYS A 294 -13.41 -18.53 7.27
N SER A 295 -13.15 -18.78 5.95
CA SER A 295 -13.66 -20.08 5.48
C SER A 295 -14.09 -20.98 6.65
N ASP A 296 -15.02 -20.63 7.48
CA ASP A 296 -15.84 -21.70 8.10
C ASP A 296 -16.89 -22.24 7.13
N SER A 297 -16.76 -21.94 5.79
CA SER A 297 -17.81 -22.52 4.92
C SER A 297 -17.17 -23.41 3.85
N ILE A 298 -15.87 -23.85 4.07
CA ILE A 298 -15.34 -24.90 3.17
C ILE A 298 -15.10 -26.17 3.99
N VAL A 299 -15.67 -26.33 5.25
CA VAL A 299 -15.61 -27.63 5.97
C VAL A 299 -17.04 -28.11 6.22
N GLN A 300 -18.09 -27.64 5.43
CA GLN A 300 -19.39 -28.34 5.66
C GLN A 300 -19.98 -28.78 4.32
N ASN A 301 -19.11 -29.03 3.32
CA ASN A 301 -19.77 -29.71 2.18
C ASN A 301 -18.90 -30.87 1.69
N ARG A 302 -18.41 -31.74 2.61
CA ARG A 302 -17.99 -33.09 2.14
C ARG A 302 -18.92 -34.16 2.72
N GLU A 303 -20.25 -33.96 2.70
CA GLU A 303 -21.19 -35.12 2.70
C GLU A 303 -22.49 -34.71 2.02
N ALA A 304 -22.41 -34.29 0.83
CA ALA A 304 -23.56 -34.46 -0.11
C ALA A 304 -23.25 -33.70 -1.41
N LEU A 305 -22.52 -34.31 -2.22
CA LEU A 305 -22.62 -34.49 -3.67
C LEU A 305 -21.31 -35.13 -4.18
#